data_AF-A0A940WB50-F1
#
_entry.id   AF-A0A940WB50-F1
#
_cell.length_a   1.000
_cell.length_b   1.000
_cell.length_c   1.000
_cell.angle_alpha   90.00
_cell.angle_beta   90.00
_cell.angle_gamma   90.00
#
_symmetry.space_group_name_H-M   'P 1'
#
loop_
_entity.id
_entity.type
_entity.pdbx_description
1 polymer ?
#
loop_
_entity_poly.entity_id
_entity_poly.type
_entity_poly.pdbx_seq_one_letter_code
_entity_poly.pdbx_strand_id
1 'polypeptide(L)' 'MHDLPITYRGVVYPCQCDHVGHMNVMWYVGKFDEATWQLFAMFGLTPSFLREQA' A
#
# COMPACT_ATOMS: atom_id res chain seq x y z
N MET A 1 -16.39 -8.68 17.25
CA MET A 1 -15.30 -7.83 16.74
C MET A 1 -15.49 -7.79 15.22
N HIS A 2 -15.59 -6.62 14.60
CA HIS A 2 -15.76 -6.55 13.15
C HIS A 2 -14.41 -6.72 12.48
N ASP A 3 -14.32 -7.59 11.47
CA ASP A 3 -13.10 -7.73 10.69
C ASP A 3 -12.84 -6.47 9.87
N LEU A 4 -11.62 -5.93 9.97
CA LEU A 4 -11.20 -4.80 9.16
C LEU A 4 -10.85 -5.27 7.74
N PRO A 5 -11.14 -4.48 6.71
CA PRO A 5 -10.81 -4.83 5.34
C PRO A 5 -9.29 -4.87 5.13
N ILE A 6 -8.84 -5.83 4.34
CA ILE A 6 -7.45 -5.89 3.88
C ILE A 6 -7.30 -4.92 2.70
N THR A 7 -6.45 -3.92 2.84
CA THR A 7 -6.20 -2.90 1.80
C THR A 7 -5.17 -3.36 0.78
N TYR A 8 -4.18 -4.17 1.17
CA TYR A 8 -3.12 -4.61 0.27
C TYR A 8 -2.51 -5.95 0.71
N ARG A 9 -2.12 -6.77 -0.28
CA ARG A 9 -1.29 -7.97 -0.12
C ARG A 9 -0.20 -7.96 -1.19
N GLY A 10 1.04 -8.16 -0.76
CA GLY A 10 2.18 -8.19 -1.66
C GLY A 10 3.30 -9.08 -1.14
N VAL A 11 4.41 -9.11 -1.88
CA VAL A 11 5.59 -9.92 -1.60
C VAL A 11 6.77 -9.01 -1.26
N VAL A 12 7.61 -9.45 -0.32
CA VAL A 12 8.91 -8.82 -0.03
C VAL A 12 9.97 -9.45 -0.92
N TYR A 13 10.63 -8.64 -1.75
CA TYR A 13 11.68 -9.11 -2.64
C TYR A 13 13.06 -9.11 -1.97
N PRO A 14 14.00 -9.97 -2.39
CA PRO A 14 15.35 -10.00 -1.80
C PRO A 14 16.09 -8.66 -1.85
N CYS A 15 15.89 -7.86 -2.91
CA CYS A 15 16.48 -6.52 -3.02
C CYS A 15 15.91 -5.50 -2.01
N GLN A 16 14.80 -5.85 -1.35
CA GLN A 16 14.19 -5.03 -0.32
C GLN A 16 14.68 -5.37 1.08
N CYS A 17 15.42 -6.49 1.22
CA CYS A 17 16.00 -6.89 2.48
C CYS A 17 17.37 -6.25 2.71
N ASP A 18 17.67 -5.96 3.97
CA ASP A 18 18.99 -5.57 4.41
C ASP A 18 19.92 -6.78 4.54
N HIS A 19 21.17 -6.54 4.91
CA HIS A 19 22.19 -7.56 5.15
C HIS A 19 21.86 -8.59 6.25
N VAL A 20 20.87 -8.32 7.12
CA VAL A 20 20.40 -9.25 8.17
C VAL A 20 19.22 -10.09 7.65
N GLY A 21 18.71 -9.79 6.45
CA GLY A 21 17.61 -10.51 5.82
C GLY A 21 16.22 -9.95 6.18
N HIS A 22 16.14 -8.81 6.87
CA HIS A 22 14.87 -8.16 7.16
C HIS A 22 14.54 -7.11 6.10
N MET A 23 13.26 -6.89 5.82
CA MET A 23 12.85 -5.80 4.94
C MET A 23 13.32 -4.46 5.51
N ASN A 24 14.00 -3.65 4.69
CA ASN A 24 14.44 -2.34 5.12
C ASN A 24 13.23 -1.41 5.38
N VAL A 25 13.35 -0.55 6.39
CA VAL A 25 12.30 0.38 6.86
C VAL A 25 11.70 1.22 5.73
N MET A 26 12.51 1.67 4.77
CA MET A 26 12.03 2.46 3.62
C MET A 26 10.93 1.72 2.84
N TRP A 27 11.04 0.39 2.70
CA TRP A 27 10.08 -0.41 1.94
C TRP A 27 8.74 -0.60 2.67
N TYR A 28 8.70 -0.50 4.00
CA TYR A 28 7.42 -0.49 4.74
C TYR A 28 6.56 0.70 4.31
N VAL A 29 7.15 1.89 4.23
CA VAL A 29 6.45 3.10 3.78
C VAL A 29 5.97 2.94 2.34
N GLY A 30 6.78 2.33 1.46
CA GLY A 30 6.35 1.99 0.11
C GLY A 30 5.12 1.08 0.07
N LYS A 31 5.08 0.03 0.92
CA LYS A 31 3.91 -0.85 1.02
C LYS A 31 2.67 -0.15 1.59
N PHE A 32 2.86 0.79 2.51
CA PHE A 32 1.76 1.63 3.00
C PHE A 32 1.23 2.59 1.92
N ASP A 33 2.09 3.15 1.07
CA ASP A 33 1.65 3.98 -0.06
C ASP A 33 0.82 3.16 -1.06
N GLU A 34 1.29 1.97 -1.44
CA GLU A 34 0.53 1.05 -2.31
C GLU A 34 -0.85 0.71 -1.71
N ALA A 35 -0.92 0.48 -0.39
CA ALA A 35 -2.16 0.22 0.33
C ALA A 35 -3.08 1.45 0.43
N THR A 36 -2.52 2.64 0.50
CA THR A 36 -3.27 3.90 0.61
C THR A 36 -4.09 4.16 -0.64
N TRP A 37 -3.53 3.88 -1.82
CA TRP A 37 -4.29 3.98 -3.08
C TRP A 37 -5.47 3.02 -3.15
N GLN A 38 -5.30 1.79 -2.66
CA GLN A 38 -6.40 0.83 -2.57
C GLN A 38 -7.46 1.27 -1.56
N LEU A 39 -7.04 1.79 -0.41
CA LEU A 39 -7.94 2.36 0.59
C LEU A 39 -8.77 3.52 0.02
N PHE A 40 -8.14 4.44 -0.70
CA PHE A 40 -8.83 5.54 -1.37
C PHE A 40 -9.84 5.05 -2.39
N ALA A 41 -9.50 4.04 -3.19
CA ALA A 41 -10.44 3.42 -4.11
C ALA A 41 -11.65 2.80 -3.38
N MET A 42 -11.47 2.19 -2.20
CA MET A 42 -12.56 1.69 -1.36
C MET A 42 -13.51 2.79 -0.86
N PHE A 43 -13.01 4.02 -0.68
CA PHE A 43 -13.81 5.20 -0.34
C PHE A 43 -14.35 5.96 -1.55
N GLY A 44 -14.17 5.45 -2.78
CA GLY A 44 -14.63 6.09 -4.01
C GLY A 44 -13.71 7.18 -4.57
N LEU A 45 -12.56 7.42 -3.93
CA LEU A 45 -11.52 8.33 -4.41
C LEU A 45 -10.69 7.66 -5.52
N THR A 46 -11.36 7.38 -6.64
CA THR A 46 -10.77 6.69 -7.79
C THR A 46 -9.94 7.64 -8.66
N PRO A 47 -9.02 7.12 -9.49
CA PRO A 47 -8.25 7.96 -10.42
C PRO A 47 -9.11 8.78 -11.41
N SER A 48 -10.27 8.26 -11.84
CA SER A 48 -11.21 9.02 -12.68
C SER A 48 -11.81 10.19 -11.89
N PHE A 49 -12.31 9.92 -10.68
CA PHE A 49 -12.86 10.95 -9.79
C PHE A 49 -11.83 12.07 -9.54
N LEU A 50 -10.59 11.73 -9.19
CA LEU A 50 -9.56 12.73 -8.91
C LEU A 50 -9.16 13.56 -10.13
N ARG A 51 -9.18 12.98 -11.34
CA ARG A 51 -8.88 13.72 -12.58
C ARG A 51 -10.01 14.65 -13.02
N GLU A 52 -11.26 14.31 -12.71
CA GLU A 52 -12.40 15.18 -13.01
C GLU A 52 -12.47 16.41 -12.10
N GLN A 53 -11.85 16.35 -10.92
CA GLN A 53 -11.85 17.43 -9.92
C GLN A 53 -10.58 18.29 -9.92
N ALA A 54 -9.62 18.00 -10.81
CA ALA A 54 -8.36 18.73 -10.97
C ALA A 54 -8.47 19.78 -12.09
#